data_AF-A0A2J8N493-F1
#
_entry.id   AF-A0A2J8N493-F1
#
_cell.length_a   1.000
_cell.length_b   1.000
_cell.length_c   1.000
_cell.angle_alpha   90.00
_cell.angle_beta   90.00
_cell.angle_gamma   90.00
#
_symmetry.space_group_name_H-M   'P 1'
#
loop_
_entity.id
_entity.type
_entity.pdbx_description
1 polymer ?
#
loop_
_entity_poly.entity_id
_entity_poly.type
_entity_poly.pdbx_seq_one_letter_code
_entity_poly.pdbx_strand_id
1 'polypeptide(L)'
;MGRVVAELVSSLLGLWLLLCSCGCPEGAELRAPPDKIAIIGAGIGGTSAAYYLRQKFGKDVKIDLFEREEIGGRLATMMVQGQEYEAGGSVIHPLNLHMKRFVKDLGLSTVQASGGLLGIYNGETLVFEESNWFIINVIKLVWRYGFQSLRMHMWVEDVLDKFMRIYRYQSHDYAFSSVEKLLHALGGDDFLGMLNRTLLETLQKAGFSEKFLNEMIAPVMRVNYGQSTDINAFVGAVSLSCSDSGLWAVEGGNKLVCSGLLQASKSNLISGSVMYIEEKTKTKYTVLGLCPL
;
A
#
# COMPACT_ATOMS: atom_id res chain seq x y z
N MET A 1 9.06 -32.67 56.26
CA MET A 1 8.46 -31.67 55.34
C MET A 1 9.39 -30.53 54.93
N GLY A 2 10.32 -30.05 55.78
CA GLY A 2 11.16 -28.88 55.45
C GLY A 2 12.24 -29.06 54.36
N ARG A 3 12.85 -30.26 54.23
CA ARG A 3 13.92 -30.49 53.24
C ARG A 3 13.42 -30.55 51.79
N VAL A 4 12.26 -31.16 51.56
CA VAL A 4 11.66 -31.28 50.22
C VAL A 4 11.21 -29.92 49.67
N VAL A 5 10.74 -29.02 50.55
CA VAL A 5 10.35 -27.66 50.15
C VAL A 5 11.57 -26.81 49.78
N ALA A 6 12.70 -26.97 50.47
CA ALA A 6 13.93 -26.24 50.18
C ALA A 6 14.55 -26.65 48.82
N GLU A 7 14.52 -27.95 48.48
CA GLU A 7 15.00 -28.45 47.18
C GLU A 7 14.10 -28.01 46.03
N LEU A 8 12.78 -27.96 46.23
CA LEU A 8 11.83 -27.49 45.22
C LEU A 8 12.01 -25.99 44.92
N VAL A 9 12.24 -25.16 45.95
CA VAL A 9 12.47 -23.72 45.80
C VAL A 9 13.83 -23.44 45.14
N SER A 10 14.87 -24.21 45.47
CA SER A 10 16.19 -24.08 44.82
C SER A 10 16.17 -24.52 43.36
N SER A 11 15.38 -25.55 43.03
CA SER A 11 15.17 -26.02 41.65
C SER A 11 14.40 -24.98 40.81
N LEU A 12 13.37 -24.36 41.39
CA LEU A 12 12.59 -23.30 40.73
C LEU A 12 13.42 -22.02 40.52
N LEU A 13 14.28 -21.63 41.46
CA LEU A 13 15.22 -20.50 41.27
C LEU A 13 16.25 -20.78 40.17
N GLY A 14 16.79 -22.01 40.13
CA GLY A 14 17.73 -22.43 39.08
C GLY A 14 17.09 -22.41 37.68
N LEU A 15 15.83 -22.86 37.57
CA LEU A 15 15.07 -22.81 36.33
C LEU A 15 14.76 -21.36 35.89
N TRP A 16 14.49 -20.46 36.84
CA TRP A 16 14.23 -19.04 36.59
C TRP A 16 15.50 -18.32 36.09
N LEU A 17 16.66 -18.62 36.66
CA LEU A 17 17.96 -18.08 36.22
C LEU A 17 18.37 -18.62 34.83
N LEU A 18 18.03 -19.88 34.52
CA LEU A 18 18.23 -20.47 33.19
C LEU A 18 17.27 -19.90 32.14
N LEU A 19 16.02 -19.58 32.50
CA LEU A 19 15.04 -18.94 31.61
C LEU A 19 15.34 -17.45 31.36
N CYS A 20 15.98 -16.75 32.31
CA CYS A 20 16.48 -15.39 32.11
C CYS A 20 17.76 -15.31 31.26
N SER A 21 18.41 -16.45 30.97
CA SER A 21 19.62 -16.53 30.14
C SER A 21 19.31 -16.86 28.67
N CYS A 22 18.03 -16.94 28.30
CA CYS A 22 17.60 -17.14 26.93
C CYS A 22 17.75 -15.82 26.15
N GLY A 23 18.95 -15.64 25.60
CA GLY A 23 19.38 -14.61 24.64
C GLY A 23 18.41 -13.46 24.39
N CYS A 24 18.60 -12.35 25.11
CA CYS A 24 18.28 -11.05 24.52
C CYS A 24 19.05 -10.98 23.20
N PRO A 25 18.39 -10.80 22.04
CA PRO A 25 19.13 -10.50 20.81
C PRO A 25 20.00 -9.28 21.12
N GLU A 26 21.30 -9.37 20.81
CA GLU A 26 22.25 -8.28 20.96
C GLU A 26 21.56 -6.98 20.59
N GLY A 27 21.41 -6.09 21.57
CA GLY A 27 20.79 -4.80 21.37
C GLY A 27 21.50 -4.13 20.21
N ALA A 28 20.79 -3.91 19.10
CA ALA A 28 21.29 -3.10 18.02
C ALA A 28 21.73 -1.77 18.64
N GLU A 29 23.03 -1.47 18.63
CA GLU A 29 23.54 -0.18 19.11
C GLU A 29 22.69 0.93 18.49
N LEU A 30 22.15 1.80 19.34
CA LEU A 30 21.43 3.00 18.93
C LEU A 30 22.40 3.88 18.14
N ARG A 31 22.42 3.70 16.82
CA ARG A 31 23.21 4.53 15.92
C ARG A 31 22.70 5.97 16.04
N ALA A 32 23.64 6.91 16.15
CA ALA A 32 23.31 8.32 16.08
C ALA A 32 22.51 8.61 14.79
N PRO A 33 21.55 9.56 14.83
CA PRO A 33 20.78 9.93 13.65
C PRO A 33 21.73 10.42 12.54
N PRO A 34 21.42 10.14 11.26
CA PRO A 34 22.23 10.64 10.15
C PRO A 34 22.14 12.16 10.06
N ASP A 35 23.26 12.84 9.78
CA ASP A 35 23.27 14.29 9.58
C ASP A 35 22.56 14.70 8.29
N LYS A 36 22.67 13.87 7.24
CA LYS A 36 22.15 14.14 5.90
C LYS A 36 21.52 12.89 5.31
N ILE A 37 20.35 13.07 4.71
CA ILE A 37 19.63 12.03 3.97
C ILE A 37 19.33 12.56 2.57
N ALA A 38 19.59 11.73 1.57
CA ALA A 38 19.17 11.98 0.20
C ALA A 38 18.02 11.06 -0.18
N ILE A 39 16.97 11.62 -0.79
CA ILE A 39 15.80 10.89 -1.30
C ILE A 39 15.69 11.18 -2.79
N ILE A 40 15.51 10.14 -3.61
CA ILE A 40 15.38 10.27 -5.07
C ILE A 40 13.93 10.00 -5.46
N GLY A 41 13.28 11.02 -6.01
CA GLY A 41 11.87 11.06 -6.41
C GLY A 41 10.96 11.74 -5.37
N ALA A 42 10.17 12.72 -5.81
CA ALA A 42 9.13 13.46 -5.10
C ALA A 42 7.72 12.88 -5.30
N GLY A 43 7.61 11.60 -5.66
CA GLY A 43 6.33 10.88 -5.60
C GLY A 43 5.89 10.59 -4.16
N ILE A 44 4.75 9.91 -4.01
CA ILE A 44 4.20 9.56 -2.69
C ILE A 44 5.18 8.76 -1.81
N GLY A 45 5.99 7.89 -2.41
CA GLY A 45 7.02 7.12 -1.68
C GLY A 45 8.12 8.00 -1.10
N GLY A 46 8.68 8.92 -1.89
CA GLY A 46 9.77 9.77 -1.42
C GLY A 46 9.32 10.88 -0.47
N THR A 47 8.18 11.51 -0.74
CA THR A 47 7.62 12.55 0.14
C THR A 47 7.13 11.98 1.47
N SER A 48 6.52 10.79 1.49
CA SER A 48 6.18 10.11 2.76
C SER A 48 7.42 9.64 3.52
N ALA A 49 8.45 9.15 2.83
CA ALA A 49 9.72 8.82 3.47
C ALA A 49 10.34 10.08 4.12
N ALA A 50 10.38 11.20 3.40
CA ALA A 50 10.88 12.47 3.93
C ALA A 50 10.12 12.90 5.20
N TYR A 51 8.79 12.82 5.15
CA TYR A 51 7.91 13.15 6.27
C TYR A 51 8.19 12.27 7.50
N TYR A 52 8.25 10.95 7.34
CA TYR A 52 8.51 10.04 8.47
C TYR A 52 9.95 10.13 8.99
N LEU A 53 10.94 10.32 8.12
CA LEU A 53 12.33 10.52 8.52
C LEU A 53 12.50 11.81 9.32
N ARG A 54 11.79 12.89 8.94
CA ARG A 54 11.74 14.13 9.71
C ARG A 54 11.15 13.90 11.11
N GLN A 55 10.08 13.11 11.23
CA GLN A 55 9.49 12.76 12.54
C GLN A 55 10.44 11.93 13.40
N LYS A 56 11.16 10.98 12.79
CA LYS A 56 12.04 10.05 13.50
C LYS A 56 13.35 10.69 13.97
N PHE A 57 13.97 11.53 13.15
CA PHE A 57 15.30 12.10 13.42
C PHE A 57 15.28 13.57 13.84
N GLY A 58 14.11 14.21 13.86
CA GLY A 58 13.96 15.58 14.32
C GLY A 58 14.37 16.64 13.29
N LYS A 59 14.44 17.90 13.72
CA LYS A 59 14.67 19.06 12.83
C LYS A 59 16.11 19.20 12.35
N ASP A 60 17.06 18.56 13.02
CA ASP A 60 18.50 18.77 12.79
C ASP A 60 19.03 17.96 11.60
N VAL A 61 18.33 16.88 11.19
CA VAL A 61 18.69 16.15 9.97
C VAL A 61 18.41 17.01 8.73
N LYS A 62 19.37 17.09 7.81
CA LYS A 62 19.16 17.66 6.48
C LYS A 62 18.58 16.60 5.57
N ILE A 63 17.44 16.88 4.94
CA ILE A 63 16.81 15.98 3.96
C ILE A 63 16.82 16.70 2.61
N ASP A 64 17.64 16.20 1.69
CA ASP A 64 17.67 16.64 0.30
C ASP A 64 16.82 15.66 -0.53
N LEU A 65 15.82 16.19 -1.24
CA LEU A 65 14.91 15.40 -2.06
C LEU A 65 15.09 15.81 -3.53
N PHE A 66 15.53 14.87 -4.36
CA PHE A 66 15.84 15.09 -5.77
C PHE A 66 14.67 14.69 -6.64
N GLU A 67 14.20 15.58 -7.52
CA GLU A 67 13.11 15.30 -8.47
C GLU A 67 13.45 15.81 -9.87
N ARG A 68 13.24 14.96 -10.87
CA ARG A 68 13.53 15.25 -12.27
C ARG A 68 12.37 15.90 -13.03
N GLU A 69 11.14 15.68 -12.58
CA GLU A 69 9.92 16.19 -13.17
C GLU A 69 9.11 16.95 -12.10
N GLU A 70 7.83 16.60 -11.94
CA GLU A 70 6.88 17.25 -11.06
C GLU A 70 6.69 16.46 -9.76
N ILE A 71 6.43 17.19 -8.68
CA ILE A 71 6.05 16.60 -7.39
C ILE A 71 4.74 15.81 -7.58
N GLY A 72 4.68 14.60 -7.04
CA GLY A 72 3.53 13.72 -7.16
C GLY A 72 3.82 12.46 -7.98
N GLY A 73 4.71 12.54 -8.97
CA GLY A 73 5.06 11.42 -9.84
C GLY A 73 3.80 10.77 -10.46
N ARG A 74 3.48 9.53 -10.08
CA ARG A 74 2.30 8.80 -10.57
C ARG A 74 0.96 9.25 -9.98
N LEU A 75 0.95 10.21 -9.04
CA LEU A 75 -0.25 10.95 -8.66
C LEU A 75 -0.28 12.23 -9.51
N ALA A 76 -0.38 12.08 -10.83
CA ALA A 76 -0.39 13.20 -11.76
C ALA A 76 -1.82 13.61 -12.07
N THR A 77 -2.02 14.90 -12.31
CA THR A 77 -3.26 15.44 -12.84
C THR A 77 -3.04 16.05 -14.21
N MET A 78 -4.11 16.22 -14.97
CA MET A 78 -4.08 16.88 -16.28
C MET A 78 -5.27 17.81 -16.46
N MET A 79 -5.04 18.93 -17.17
CA MET A 79 -6.07 19.89 -17.50
C MET A 79 -6.81 19.49 -18.78
N VAL A 80 -8.12 19.30 -18.70
CA VAL A 80 -9.00 19.02 -19.85
C VAL A 80 -10.15 20.02 -19.82
N GLN A 81 -10.27 20.85 -20.87
CA GLN A 81 -11.33 21.87 -21.00
C GLN A 81 -11.48 22.77 -19.77
N GLY A 82 -10.35 23.17 -19.15
CA GLY A 82 -10.35 24.05 -17.98
C GLY A 82 -10.70 23.37 -16.65
N GLN A 83 -10.87 22.04 -16.64
CA GLN A 83 -11.04 21.24 -15.43
C GLN A 83 -9.81 20.35 -15.21
N GLU A 84 -9.38 20.20 -13.96
CA GLU A 84 -8.26 19.35 -13.61
C GLU A 84 -8.77 17.94 -13.27
N TYR A 85 -8.20 16.91 -13.92
CA TYR A 85 -8.56 15.52 -13.72
C TYR A 85 -7.36 14.71 -13.27
N GLU A 86 -7.60 13.66 -12.49
CA GLU A 86 -6.60 12.65 -12.18
C GLU A 86 -6.19 11.89 -13.46
N ALA A 87 -4.89 11.88 -13.74
CA ALA A 87 -4.28 11.13 -14.84
C ALA A 87 -3.47 9.92 -14.34
N GLY A 88 -3.39 9.74 -13.02
CA GLY A 88 -2.66 8.66 -12.37
C GLY A 88 -3.48 7.98 -11.29
N GLY A 89 -2.91 7.80 -10.09
CA GLY A 89 -3.64 7.22 -8.95
C GLY A 89 -4.81 8.08 -8.52
N SER A 90 -6.02 7.72 -8.94
CA SER A 90 -7.23 8.55 -8.85
C SER A 90 -8.09 8.27 -7.62
N VAL A 91 -8.05 7.06 -7.09
CA VAL A 91 -8.94 6.63 -5.99
C VAL A 91 -8.15 6.07 -4.81
N ILE A 92 -8.68 6.26 -3.60
CA ILE A 92 -8.08 5.84 -2.34
C ILE A 92 -9.08 4.97 -1.59
N HIS A 93 -8.61 3.79 -1.16
CA HIS A 93 -9.41 2.86 -0.38
C HIS A 93 -9.53 3.31 1.10
N PRO A 94 -10.68 3.14 1.78
CA PRO A 94 -10.86 3.48 3.20
C PRO A 94 -9.86 2.84 4.17
N LEU A 95 -9.30 1.68 3.80
CA LEU A 95 -8.29 0.97 4.59
C LEU A 95 -6.85 1.47 4.37
N ASN A 96 -6.65 2.48 3.51
CA ASN A 96 -5.38 3.17 3.41
C ASN A 96 -5.21 4.18 4.57
N LEU A 97 -4.77 3.68 5.72
CA LEU A 97 -4.65 4.47 6.95
C LEU A 97 -3.61 5.59 6.83
N HIS A 98 -2.57 5.40 6.01
CA HIS A 98 -1.56 6.43 5.75
C HIS A 98 -2.16 7.62 5.03
N MET A 99 -2.89 7.40 3.92
CA MET A 99 -3.53 8.49 3.20
C MET A 99 -4.58 9.22 4.04
N LYS A 100 -5.38 8.48 4.84
CA LYS A 100 -6.34 9.09 5.78
C LYS A 100 -5.64 10.00 6.80
N ARG A 101 -4.50 9.54 7.33
CA ARG A 101 -3.69 10.34 8.26
C ARG A 101 -3.10 11.57 7.58
N PHE A 102 -2.48 11.41 6.41
CA PHE A 102 -1.84 12.53 5.71
C PHE A 102 -2.83 13.63 5.36
N VAL A 103 -4.00 13.27 4.82
CA VAL A 103 -5.04 14.24 4.50
C VAL A 103 -5.51 15.00 5.74
N LYS A 104 -5.70 14.28 6.86
CA LYS A 104 -6.05 14.90 8.15
C LYS A 104 -4.94 15.84 8.65
N ASP A 105 -3.70 15.37 8.68
CA ASP A 105 -2.55 16.11 9.23
C ASP A 105 -2.22 17.34 8.37
N LEU A 106 -2.52 17.30 7.06
CA LEU A 106 -2.33 18.39 6.11
C LEU A 106 -3.54 19.33 5.98
N GLY A 107 -4.67 19.01 6.62
CA GLY A 107 -5.90 19.80 6.53
C GLY A 107 -6.52 19.81 5.13
N LEU A 108 -6.37 18.72 4.37
CA LEU A 108 -6.92 18.57 3.02
C LEU A 108 -8.37 18.06 3.06
N SER A 109 -9.18 18.50 2.10
CA SER A 109 -10.55 18.03 1.91
C SER A 109 -10.59 16.76 1.05
N THR A 110 -11.62 15.94 1.25
CA THR A 110 -11.84 14.71 0.46
C THR A 110 -13.16 14.77 -0.28
N VAL A 111 -13.19 14.20 -1.48
CA VAL A 111 -14.39 13.99 -2.28
C VAL A 111 -14.63 12.50 -2.49
N GLN A 112 -15.88 12.10 -2.72
CA GLN A 112 -16.20 10.73 -3.11
C GLN A 112 -15.67 10.46 -4.52
N ALA A 113 -14.98 9.34 -4.71
CA ALA A 113 -14.26 9.05 -5.96
C ALA A 113 -15.19 8.67 -7.12
N SER A 114 -16.41 8.25 -6.84
CA SER A 114 -17.37 7.82 -7.85
C SER A 114 -18.74 8.45 -7.65
N GLY A 115 -19.33 8.88 -8.77
CA GLY A 115 -20.73 9.22 -8.91
C GLY A 115 -21.26 8.64 -10.22
N GLY A 116 -22.51 8.18 -10.23
CA GLY A 116 -23.16 7.58 -11.40
C GLY A 116 -23.44 6.09 -11.26
N LEU A 117 -24.08 5.52 -12.29
CA LEU A 117 -24.45 4.11 -12.37
C LEU A 117 -23.39 3.33 -13.15
N LEU A 118 -22.98 2.16 -12.65
CA LEU A 118 -22.08 1.27 -13.37
C LEU A 118 -22.79 0.60 -14.56
N GLY A 119 -22.11 0.56 -15.69
CA GLY A 119 -22.49 -0.24 -16.86
C GLY A 119 -21.29 -1.05 -17.36
N ILE A 120 -21.53 -2.30 -17.75
CA ILE A 120 -20.50 -3.17 -18.31
C ILE A 120 -20.84 -3.50 -19.74
N TYR A 121 -19.98 -3.05 -20.66
CA TYR A 121 -20.11 -3.25 -22.10
C TYR A 121 -19.16 -4.35 -22.59
N ASN A 122 -19.66 -5.31 -23.35
CA ASN A 122 -18.85 -6.41 -23.88
C ASN A 122 -18.33 -6.18 -25.31
N GLY A 123 -18.59 -5.03 -25.92
CA GLY A 123 -18.28 -4.75 -27.33
C GLY A 123 -19.52 -4.73 -28.23
N GLU A 124 -20.61 -5.36 -27.80
CA GLU A 124 -21.87 -5.46 -28.56
C GLU A 124 -23.07 -4.92 -27.77
N THR A 125 -23.17 -5.28 -26.48
CA THR A 125 -24.29 -4.91 -25.61
C THR A 125 -23.81 -4.62 -24.18
N LEU A 126 -24.64 -3.92 -23.42
CA LEU A 126 -24.47 -3.79 -21.98
C LEU A 126 -24.94 -5.08 -21.30
N VAL A 127 -23.99 -5.86 -20.76
CA VAL A 127 -24.26 -7.15 -20.10
C VAL A 127 -24.75 -6.98 -18.66
N PHE A 128 -24.43 -5.83 -18.07
CA PHE A 128 -24.88 -5.42 -16.74
C PHE A 128 -25.02 -3.90 -16.69
N GLU A 129 -26.09 -3.43 -16.07
CA GLU A 129 -26.35 -2.01 -15.81
C GLU A 129 -26.97 -1.87 -14.43
N GLU A 130 -26.37 -1.01 -13.61
CA GLU A 130 -26.93 -0.62 -12.33
C GLU A 130 -28.19 0.24 -12.50
N SER A 131 -29.07 0.11 -11.53
CA SER A 131 -30.24 0.94 -11.30
C SER A 131 -29.99 1.82 -10.08
N ASN A 132 -30.75 2.92 -9.97
CA ASN A 132 -30.81 3.72 -8.74
C ASN A 132 -31.32 2.93 -7.53
N TRP A 133 -31.93 1.76 -7.73
CA TRP A 133 -32.49 0.93 -6.67
C TRP A 133 -31.54 -0.21 -6.30
N PHE A 134 -30.94 -0.12 -5.12
CA PHE A 134 -30.03 -1.14 -4.58
C PHE A 134 -30.58 -2.57 -4.66
N ILE A 135 -31.84 -2.78 -4.27
CA ILE A 135 -32.47 -4.11 -4.27
C ILE A 135 -32.57 -4.69 -5.69
N ILE A 136 -32.83 -3.84 -6.70
CA ILE A 136 -32.87 -4.27 -8.10
C ILE A 136 -31.48 -4.74 -8.54
N ASN A 137 -30.42 -4.04 -8.15
CA ASN A 137 -29.04 -4.42 -8.47
C ASN A 137 -28.68 -5.77 -7.84
N VAL A 138 -29.05 -5.99 -6.57
CA VAL A 138 -28.85 -7.27 -5.89
C VAL A 138 -29.57 -8.40 -6.63
N ILE A 139 -30.85 -8.23 -6.99
CA ILE A 139 -31.61 -9.24 -7.73
C ILE A 139 -30.96 -9.52 -9.09
N LYS A 140 -30.57 -8.49 -9.84
CA LYS A 140 -29.87 -8.64 -11.14
C LYS A 140 -28.58 -9.44 -11.01
N LEU A 141 -27.76 -9.12 -10.01
CA LEU A 141 -26.50 -9.81 -9.74
C LEU A 141 -26.72 -11.28 -9.38
N VAL A 142 -27.64 -11.56 -8.46
CA VAL A 142 -27.96 -12.93 -8.04
C VAL A 142 -28.58 -13.74 -9.18
N TRP A 143 -29.47 -13.14 -9.96
CA TRP A 143 -30.08 -13.82 -11.11
C TRP A 143 -29.06 -14.16 -12.20
N ARG A 144 -28.14 -13.24 -12.50
CA ARG A 144 -27.19 -13.41 -13.61
C ARG A 144 -25.95 -14.21 -13.23
N TYR A 145 -25.47 -14.05 -11.99
CA TYR A 145 -24.17 -14.55 -11.52
C TYR A 145 -24.26 -15.41 -10.26
N GLY A 146 -25.45 -15.58 -9.66
CA GLY A 146 -25.60 -16.24 -8.37
C GLY A 146 -24.91 -15.45 -7.25
N PHE A 147 -24.38 -16.16 -6.26
CA PHE A 147 -23.65 -15.56 -5.13
C PHE A 147 -22.18 -15.20 -5.44
N GLN A 148 -21.80 -15.09 -6.72
CA GLN A 148 -20.40 -14.83 -7.10
C GLN A 148 -19.92 -13.44 -6.70
N SER A 149 -20.77 -12.40 -6.75
CA SER A 149 -20.43 -11.08 -6.24
C SER A 149 -20.14 -11.09 -4.74
N LEU A 150 -20.94 -11.83 -3.96
CA LEU A 150 -20.70 -11.99 -2.53
C LEU A 150 -19.40 -12.77 -2.27
N ARG A 151 -19.16 -13.86 -3.01
CA ARG A 151 -17.91 -14.62 -2.93
C ARG A 151 -16.69 -13.77 -3.27
N MET A 152 -16.80 -12.90 -4.28
CA MET A 152 -15.75 -11.95 -4.65
C MET A 152 -15.44 -11.00 -3.50
N HIS A 153 -16.47 -10.38 -2.92
CA HIS A 153 -16.29 -9.47 -1.79
C HIS A 153 -15.64 -10.18 -0.60
N MET A 154 -16.11 -11.38 -0.22
CA MET A 154 -15.49 -12.17 0.85
C MET A 154 -14.02 -12.54 0.56
N TRP A 155 -13.70 -12.83 -0.70
CA TRP A 155 -12.33 -13.16 -1.12
C TRP A 155 -11.41 -11.93 -1.06
N VAL A 156 -11.87 -10.76 -1.51
CA VAL A 156 -11.12 -9.49 -1.40
C VAL A 156 -10.93 -9.11 0.08
N GLU A 157 -11.98 -9.22 0.89
CA GLU A 157 -11.91 -8.95 2.33
C GLU A 157 -10.90 -9.84 3.07
N ASP A 158 -10.80 -11.14 2.75
CA ASP A 158 -9.76 -12.01 3.33
C ASP A 158 -8.33 -11.53 2.96
N VAL A 159 -8.12 -11.09 1.72
CA VAL A 159 -6.85 -10.54 1.28
C VAL A 159 -6.56 -9.22 2.01
N LEU A 160 -7.56 -8.34 2.14
CA LEU A 160 -7.43 -7.05 2.84
C LEU A 160 -7.13 -7.26 4.33
N ASP A 161 -7.84 -8.15 5.03
CA ASP A 161 -7.61 -8.46 6.45
C ASP A 161 -6.16 -8.92 6.70
N LYS A 162 -5.65 -9.81 5.85
CA LYS A 162 -4.24 -10.24 5.89
C LYS A 162 -3.30 -9.07 5.60
N PHE A 163 -3.59 -8.24 4.60
CA PHE A 163 -2.76 -7.10 4.24
C PHE A 163 -2.69 -6.04 5.36
N MET A 164 -3.80 -5.81 6.08
CA MET A 164 -3.89 -4.84 7.18
C MET A 164 -2.91 -5.11 8.33
N ARG A 165 -2.40 -6.35 8.45
CA ARG A 165 -1.33 -6.70 9.41
C ARG A 165 -0.08 -5.83 9.24
N ILE A 166 0.13 -5.23 8.07
CA ILE A 166 1.26 -4.34 7.79
C ILE A 166 1.34 -3.18 8.80
N TYR A 167 0.19 -2.63 9.20
CA TYR A 167 0.15 -1.51 10.13
C TYR A 167 0.60 -1.92 11.53
N ARG A 168 0.38 -3.17 11.94
CA ARG A 168 0.88 -3.71 13.21
C ARG A 168 2.41 -3.82 13.19
N TYR A 169 3.01 -4.29 12.10
CA TYR A 169 4.47 -4.33 12.00
C TYR A 169 5.06 -2.92 12.02
N GLN A 170 4.47 -2.01 11.24
CA GLN A 170 4.92 -0.62 11.17
C GLN A 170 4.77 0.14 12.49
N SER A 171 3.73 -0.13 13.28
CA SER A 171 3.55 0.49 14.61
C SER A 171 4.60 0.06 15.63
N HIS A 172 5.30 -1.05 15.38
CA HIS A 172 6.41 -1.54 16.21
C HIS A 172 7.78 -1.26 15.56
N ASP A 173 7.85 -0.29 14.63
CA ASP A 173 9.08 0.06 13.90
C ASP A 173 9.74 -1.12 13.16
N TYR A 174 8.97 -2.17 12.85
CA TYR A 174 9.51 -3.34 12.18
C TYR A 174 9.65 -3.09 10.68
N ALA A 175 10.82 -3.38 10.14
CA ALA A 175 11.13 -3.28 8.72
C ALA A 175 11.55 -4.65 8.15
N PHE A 176 11.22 -4.88 6.88
CA PHE A 176 11.55 -6.12 6.18
C PHE A 176 12.75 -5.90 5.25
N SER A 177 13.65 -6.89 5.20
CA SER A 177 14.82 -6.85 4.32
C SER A 177 14.51 -7.18 2.86
N SER A 178 13.31 -7.69 2.57
CA SER A 178 12.86 -8.01 1.21
C SER A 178 11.33 -7.99 1.11
N VAL A 179 10.82 -7.87 -0.12
CA VAL A 179 9.38 -7.85 -0.40
C VAL A 179 8.75 -9.21 -0.09
N GLU A 180 9.45 -10.31 -0.36
CA GLU A 180 8.98 -11.66 -0.07
C GLU A 180 8.78 -11.87 1.42
N LYS A 181 9.73 -11.42 2.26
CA LYS A 181 9.58 -11.48 3.72
C LYS A 181 8.42 -10.64 4.22
N LEU A 182 8.21 -9.45 3.65
CA LEU A 182 7.05 -8.61 3.95
C LEU A 182 5.76 -9.37 3.62
N LEU A 183 5.58 -9.81 2.38
CA LEU A 183 4.35 -10.46 1.93
C LEU A 183 4.07 -11.76 2.69
N HIS A 184 5.10 -12.56 2.95
CA HIS A 184 4.98 -13.75 3.78
C HIS A 184 4.54 -13.42 5.22
N ALA A 185 5.06 -12.34 5.81
CA ALA A 185 4.64 -11.93 7.15
C ALA A 185 3.19 -11.39 7.21
N LEU A 186 2.65 -10.91 6.09
CA LEU A 186 1.26 -10.48 5.98
C LEU A 186 0.31 -11.66 5.74
N GLY A 187 0.56 -12.47 4.71
CA GLY A 187 -0.37 -13.49 4.24
C GLY A 187 0.20 -14.91 4.13
N GLY A 188 1.41 -15.16 4.61
CA GLY A 188 2.08 -16.45 4.51
C GLY A 188 2.40 -16.86 3.06
N ASP A 189 2.47 -18.16 2.83
CA ASP A 189 2.72 -18.74 1.51
C ASP A 189 1.61 -18.41 0.50
N ASP A 190 0.38 -18.11 0.96
CA ASP A 190 -0.72 -17.72 0.08
C ASP A 190 -0.38 -16.46 -0.71
N PHE A 191 0.13 -15.41 -0.04
CA PHE A 191 0.51 -14.16 -0.72
C PHE A 191 1.68 -14.35 -1.68
N LEU A 192 2.66 -15.19 -1.32
CA LEU A 192 3.76 -15.54 -2.24
C LEU A 192 3.25 -16.33 -3.44
N GLY A 193 2.29 -17.24 -3.23
CA GLY A 193 1.63 -17.98 -4.28
C GLY A 193 0.84 -17.07 -5.24
N MET A 194 0.20 -16.02 -4.73
CA MET A 194 -0.54 -15.04 -5.53
C MET A 194 0.36 -14.21 -6.46
N LEU A 195 1.65 -14.06 -6.15
CA LEU A 195 2.60 -13.41 -7.07
C LEU A 195 2.97 -14.29 -8.27
N ASN A 196 2.89 -15.61 -8.11
CA ASN A 196 3.36 -16.59 -9.08
C ASN A 196 2.23 -17.28 -9.86
N ARG A 197 0.97 -16.90 -9.61
CA ARG A 197 -0.21 -17.43 -10.30
C ARG A 197 -1.01 -16.29 -10.89
N THR A 198 -1.66 -16.56 -12.02
CA THR A 198 -2.57 -15.59 -12.61
C THR A 198 -3.82 -15.42 -11.74
N LEU A 199 -4.48 -14.26 -11.87
CA LEU A 199 -5.77 -14.01 -11.25
C LEU A 199 -6.81 -15.03 -11.76
N LEU A 200 -6.79 -15.34 -13.06
CA LEU A 200 -7.69 -16.29 -13.68
C LEU A 200 -7.60 -17.67 -13.01
N GLU A 201 -6.40 -18.25 -12.93
CA GLU A 201 -6.18 -19.56 -12.30
C GLU A 201 -6.62 -19.56 -10.84
N THR A 202 -6.34 -18.47 -10.13
CA THR A 202 -6.65 -18.33 -8.71
C THR A 202 -8.16 -18.31 -8.47
N LEU A 203 -8.90 -17.52 -9.26
CA LEU A 203 -10.35 -17.42 -9.11
C LEU A 203 -11.08 -18.65 -9.67
N GLN A 204 -10.59 -19.29 -10.73
CA GLN A 204 -11.14 -20.58 -11.18
C GLN A 204 -11.01 -21.65 -10.09
N LYS A 205 -9.84 -21.75 -9.43
CA LYS A 205 -9.63 -22.65 -8.28
C LYS A 205 -10.52 -22.30 -7.08
N ALA A 206 -10.84 -21.02 -6.88
CA ALA A 206 -11.81 -20.57 -5.87
C ALA A 206 -13.28 -20.77 -6.27
N GLY A 207 -13.55 -21.37 -7.45
CA GLY A 207 -14.89 -21.74 -7.90
C GLY A 207 -15.70 -20.59 -8.49
N PHE A 208 -15.05 -19.57 -9.06
CA PHE A 208 -15.72 -18.56 -9.86
C PHE A 208 -16.03 -19.08 -11.27
N SER A 209 -17.22 -18.77 -11.78
CA SER A 209 -17.63 -19.19 -13.11
C SER A 209 -16.94 -18.37 -14.20
N GLU A 210 -16.70 -18.99 -15.36
CA GLU A 210 -16.15 -18.29 -16.53
C GLU A 210 -16.98 -17.07 -16.92
N LYS A 211 -18.31 -17.15 -16.82
CA LYS A 211 -19.20 -16.03 -17.12
C LYS A 211 -18.91 -14.82 -16.24
N PHE A 212 -18.79 -15.00 -14.92
CA PHE A 212 -18.47 -13.91 -14.00
C PHE A 212 -17.05 -13.40 -14.18
N LEU A 213 -16.09 -14.28 -14.47
CA LEU A 213 -14.71 -13.90 -14.76
C LEU A 213 -14.64 -13.00 -16.00
N ASN A 214 -15.36 -13.35 -17.06
CA ASN A 214 -15.37 -12.60 -18.32
C ASN A 214 -16.19 -11.31 -18.25
N GLU A 215 -17.36 -11.34 -17.59
CA GLU A 215 -18.30 -10.22 -17.56
C GLU A 215 -18.09 -9.27 -16.39
N MET A 216 -17.45 -9.67 -15.28
CA MET A 216 -17.24 -8.79 -14.11
C MET A 216 -15.76 -8.56 -13.83
N ILE A 217 -14.95 -9.61 -13.74
CA ILE A 217 -13.55 -9.49 -13.32
C ILE A 217 -12.66 -8.89 -14.41
N ALA A 218 -12.76 -9.38 -15.64
CA ALA A 218 -11.93 -8.91 -16.75
C ALA A 218 -12.14 -7.42 -17.08
N PRO A 219 -13.37 -6.87 -17.07
CA PRO A 219 -13.59 -5.42 -17.18
C PRO A 219 -12.87 -4.61 -16.10
N VAL A 220 -12.88 -5.06 -14.84
CA VAL A 220 -12.18 -4.37 -13.74
C VAL A 220 -10.66 -4.35 -13.97
N MET A 221 -10.08 -5.45 -14.48
CA MET A 221 -8.66 -5.46 -14.84
C MET A 221 -8.33 -4.48 -15.97
N ARG A 222 -9.20 -4.41 -16.98
CA ARG A 222 -9.01 -3.51 -18.12
C ARG A 222 -9.13 -2.04 -17.74
N VAL A 223 -10.10 -1.67 -16.91
CA VAL A 223 -10.28 -0.27 -16.52
C VAL A 223 -9.15 0.23 -15.62
N ASN A 224 -8.63 -0.62 -14.73
CA ASN A 224 -7.58 -0.22 -13.79
C ASN A 224 -6.17 -0.31 -14.38
N TYR A 225 -5.89 -1.33 -15.20
CA TYR A 225 -4.52 -1.64 -15.64
C TYR A 225 -4.37 -1.88 -17.14
N GLY A 226 -5.45 -1.87 -17.92
CA GLY A 226 -5.40 -2.23 -19.34
C GLY A 226 -4.94 -3.67 -19.58
N GLN A 227 -5.11 -4.56 -18.60
CA GLN A 227 -4.64 -5.95 -18.64
C GLN A 227 -5.79 -6.96 -18.64
N SER A 228 -5.48 -8.19 -19.06
CA SER A 228 -6.36 -9.35 -18.90
C SER A 228 -6.28 -9.90 -17.46
N THR A 229 -7.02 -10.97 -17.21
CA THR A 229 -6.95 -11.75 -15.97
C THR A 229 -5.67 -12.59 -15.83
N ASP A 230 -4.71 -12.45 -16.76
CA ASP A 230 -3.40 -13.11 -16.71
C ASP A 230 -2.41 -12.39 -15.78
N ILE A 231 -2.78 -11.17 -15.31
CA ILE A 231 -2.04 -10.47 -14.26
C ILE A 231 -1.93 -11.36 -13.01
N ASN A 232 -0.87 -11.17 -12.22
CA ASN A 232 -0.71 -11.92 -10.98
C ASN A 232 -1.90 -11.68 -10.04
N ALA A 233 -2.29 -12.71 -9.29
CA ALA A 233 -3.48 -12.69 -8.46
C ALA A 233 -3.44 -11.63 -7.36
N PHE A 234 -2.25 -11.27 -6.86
CA PHE A 234 -2.10 -10.23 -5.84
C PHE A 234 -2.53 -8.86 -6.36
N VAL A 235 -1.99 -8.46 -7.52
CA VAL A 235 -2.41 -7.20 -8.17
C VAL A 235 -3.87 -7.26 -8.63
N GLY A 236 -4.33 -8.44 -9.05
CA GLY A 236 -5.74 -8.67 -9.33
C GLY A 236 -6.65 -8.41 -8.11
N ALA A 237 -6.25 -8.87 -6.92
CA ALA A 237 -6.98 -8.59 -5.68
C ALA A 237 -7.01 -7.09 -5.36
N VAL A 238 -5.87 -6.40 -5.51
CA VAL A 238 -5.80 -4.94 -5.34
C VAL A 238 -6.76 -4.23 -6.30
N SER A 239 -6.79 -4.63 -7.57
CA SER A 239 -7.73 -4.09 -8.56
C SER A 239 -9.19 -4.27 -8.16
N LEU A 240 -9.55 -5.45 -7.64
CA LEU A 240 -10.90 -5.78 -7.22
C LEU A 240 -11.33 -4.99 -5.97
N SER A 241 -10.40 -4.66 -5.07
CA SER A 241 -10.69 -3.77 -3.92
C SER A 241 -11.12 -2.35 -4.34
N CYS A 242 -10.77 -1.91 -5.57
CA CYS A 242 -11.28 -0.66 -6.13
C CYS A 242 -12.74 -0.78 -6.63
N SER A 243 -13.43 -1.90 -6.40
CA SER A 243 -14.87 -2.05 -6.61
C SER A 243 -15.67 -1.95 -5.30
N ASP A 244 -15.00 -1.80 -4.16
CA ASP A 244 -15.66 -1.65 -2.86
C ASP A 244 -16.27 -0.25 -2.68
N SER A 245 -17.21 -0.15 -1.75
CA SER A 245 -17.87 1.12 -1.42
C SER A 245 -16.96 2.06 -0.62
N GLY A 246 -17.18 3.37 -0.76
CA GLY A 246 -16.52 4.37 0.09
C GLY A 246 -15.15 4.82 -0.41
N LEU A 247 -14.78 4.50 -1.65
CA LEU A 247 -13.60 5.07 -2.30
C LEU A 247 -13.69 6.59 -2.34
N TRP A 248 -12.56 7.23 -2.10
CA TRP A 248 -12.46 8.68 -1.99
C TRP A 248 -11.20 9.19 -2.69
N ALA A 249 -11.16 10.48 -2.94
CA ALA A 249 -10.01 11.19 -3.50
C ALA A 249 -9.81 12.51 -2.76
N VAL A 250 -8.64 13.13 -2.92
CA VAL A 250 -8.38 14.47 -2.38
C VAL A 250 -8.99 15.51 -3.31
N GLU A 251 -9.70 16.48 -2.73
CA GLU A 251 -10.23 17.62 -3.49
C GLU A 251 -9.06 18.42 -4.08
N GLY A 252 -9.07 18.65 -5.40
CA GLY A 252 -7.95 19.29 -6.12
C GLY A 252 -6.80 18.33 -6.47
N GLY A 253 -6.95 17.04 -6.19
CA GLY A 253 -6.06 15.98 -6.66
C GLY A 253 -5.15 15.38 -5.58
N ASN A 254 -4.93 14.06 -5.68
CA ASN A 254 -4.12 13.26 -4.78
C ASN A 254 -2.64 13.71 -4.76
N LYS A 255 -2.18 14.39 -5.81
CA LYS A 255 -0.85 15.03 -5.88
C LYS A 255 -0.58 16.00 -4.74
N LEU A 256 -1.64 16.65 -4.22
CA LEU A 256 -1.54 17.63 -3.14
C LEU A 256 -0.98 17.02 -1.84
N VAL A 257 -1.18 15.72 -1.63
CA VAL A 257 -0.59 15.01 -0.50
C VAL A 257 0.93 15.01 -0.60
N CYS A 258 1.50 14.76 -1.78
CA CYS A 258 2.95 14.77 -1.98
C CYS A 258 3.55 16.16 -1.70
N SER A 259 2.93 17.21 -2.24
CA SER A 259 3.36 18.60 -2.01
C SER A 259 3.25 18.99 -0.53
N GLY A 260 2.15 18.61 0.14
CA GLY A 260 1.97 18.87 1.56
C GLY A 260 2.98 18.13 2.44
N LEU A 261 3.27 16.85 2.14
CA LEU A 261 4.27 16.07 2.88
C LEU A 261 5.68 16.64 2.72
N LEU A 262 6.05 17.09 1.51
CA LEU A 262 7.32 17.76 1.25
C LEU A 262 7.47 19.06 2.07
N GLN A 263 6.41 19.86 2.16
CA GLN A 263 6.40 21.08 2.97
C GLN A 263 6.49 20.75 4.47
N ALA A 264 5.70 19.79 4.93
CA ALA A 264 5.68 19.35 6.33
C ALA A 264 7.02 18.76 6.78
N SER A 265 7.74 18.05 5.88
CA SER A 265 9.06 17.51 6.17
C SER A 265 10.17 18.57 6.17
N LYS A 266 9.90 19.79 5.67
CA LYS A 266 10.90 20.85 5.45
C LYS A 266 12.12 20.31 4.71
N SER A 267 11.88 19.45 3.72
CA SER A 267 12.94 18.90 2.88
C SER A 267 13.34 19.91 1.83
N ASN A 268 14.63 19.93 1.50
CA ASN A 268 15.16 20.76 0.43
C ASN A 268 14.92 20.05 -0.91
N LEU A 269 13.99 20.57 -1.70
CA LEU A 269 13.74 20.07 -3.04
C LEU A 269 14.84 20.53 -3.99
N ILE A 270 15.48 19.58 -4.66
CA ILE A 270 16.50 19.83 -5.66
C ILE A 270 15.98 19.29 -6.99
N SER A 271 15.70 20.19 -7.92
CA SER A 271 15.32 19.79 -9.27
C SER A 271 16.54 19.27 -10.03
N GLY A 272 16.43 18.08 -10.59
CA GLY A 272 17.50 17.46 -11.36
C GLY A 272 17.41 15.94 -11.43
N SER A 273 18.03 15.37 -12.46
CA SER A 273 18.15 13.92 -12.60
C SER A 273 19.40 13.42 -11.87
N VAL A 274 19.22 12.42 -11.00
CA VAL A 274 20.34 11.70 -10.38
C VAL A 274 20.85 10.65 -11.36
N MET A 275 22.12 10.76 -11.74
CA MET A 275 22.70 9.92 -12.80
C MET A 275 23.44 8.70 -12.26
N TYR A 276 24.06 8.82 -11.08
CA TYR A 276 24.77 7.72 -10.43
C TYR A 276 24.79 7.89 -8.92
N ILE A 277 24.93 6.76 -8.24
CA ILE A 277 25.03 6.63 -6.79
C ILE A 277 26.31 5.86 -6.50
N GLU A 278 27.21 6.44 -5.70
CA GLU A 278 28.49 5.82 -5.35
C GLU A 278 28.65 5.72 -3.83
N GLU A 279 29.04 4.54 -3.34
CA GLU A 279 29.39 4.33 -1.94
C GLU A 279 30.85 4.72 -1.69
N LYS A 280 31.10 5.65 -0.77
CA LYS A 280 32.48 5.94 -0.36
C LYS A 280 32.96 4.95 0.68
N THR A 281 33.97 4.16 0.33
CA THR A 281 34.56 3.10 1.16
C THR A 281 35.36 3.59 2.37
N LYS A 282 35.70 4.89 2.47
CA LYS A 282 36.50 5.43 3.61
C LYS A 282 35.69 6.11 4.72
N THR A 283 34.45 6.46 4.45
CA THR A 283 33.47 7.00 5.42
C THR A 283 32.10 6.70 4.84
N LYS A 284 31.22 5.98 5.55
CA LYS A 284 29.92 5.48 5.07
C LYS A 284 28.96 6.61 4.64
N TYR A 285 29.25 7.26 3.51
CA TYR A 285 28.44 8.28 2.89
C TYR A 285 28.28 7.93 1.42
N THR A 286 27.07 8.11 0.91
CA THR A 286 26.73 7.93 -0.49
C THR A 286 26.77 9.28 -1.20
N VAL A 287 27.44 9.37 -2.35
CA VAL A 287 27.49 10.58 -3.18
C VAL A 287 26.52 10.44 -4.34
N LEU A 288 25.79 11.52 -4.64
CA LEU A 288 24.88 11.62 -5.78
C LEU A 288 25.46 12.59 -6.81
N GLY A 289 25.58 12.16 -8.06
CA GLY A 289 25.88 13.02 -9.20
C GLY A 289 24.60 13.57 -9.84
N LEU A 290 24.53 14.88 -10.04
CA LEU A 290 23.38 15.57 -10.64
C LEU A 290 23.71 16.08 -12.04
N CYS A 291 22.74 15.97 -12.94
CA CYS A 291 22.71 16.75 -14.19
C CYS A 291 21.64 17.85 -14.02
N PRO A 292 21.98 19.14 -14.22
CA PRO A 292 20.97 20.18 -14.34
C PRO A 292 20.05 19.85 -15.53
N LEU A 293 18.74 20.12 -15.38
CA LEU A 293 17.78 20.09 -16.49
C LEU A 293 18.10 21.18 -17.51
#